data_AF-A0AAD9G019-F1
#
_entry.id   AF-A0AAD9G019-F1
#
_cell.length_a   1.000
_cell.length_b   1.000
_cell.length_c   1.000
_cell.angle_alpha   90.00
_cell.angle_beta   90.00
_cell.angle_gamma   90.00
#
_symmetry.space_group_name_H-M   'P 1'
#
loop_
_entity.id
_entity.type
_entity.pdbx_description
1 polymer ?
#
loop_
_entity_poly.entity_id
_entity_poly.type
_entity_poly.pdbx_seq_one_letter_code
_entity_poly.pdbx_strand_id
1 'polypeptide(L)'
;MCASSTYGYQGFKSFAVQHCATLKPGETYEQRATKFSSMGSHIIAPPTMNRMGKHSHESVAMQNGQQVQPEHYRIPDRRGVSVNEKRPDFKPFTASTTYLIDFPAFDEERKRVLHVSLEAYEKAFMTVASKDNQQLDTATIQLSQVQEVLKLALGVAAVRRVVEVFNSYLDRRGSVRDRISWPLFSQAVEHVGKLFDHELDRSKSAGYWGTGTFAEKQLNEYLVHSSTPASSHQIDFGSYGENVRERPYMRKRGMASTTTDLNAGTSRMTNQIPGYAGFLPSTDHSAEAVAQANGPEETKALHPTPQTALRLFYSDNIPGYTGHKPVDCVNYRGECLAGSDLGTTTGDSYKTNK
;
A
#
# COMPACT_ATOMS: atom_id res chain seq x y z
N MET A 1 -65.68 26.60 30.24
CA MET A 1 -65.73 26.08 31.62
C MET A 1 -64.34 25.64 32.04
N CYS A 2 -63.96 26.04 33.25
CA CYS A 2 -62.83 25.58 34.06
C CYS A 2 -61.41 25.63 33.47
N ALA A 3 -60.70 26.68 33.84
CA ALA A 3 -59.26 26.64 34.06
C ALA A 3 -58.93 25.61 35.15
N SER A 4 -57.95 24.75 34.92
CA SER A 4 -57.18 24.12 36.00
C SER A 4 -55.80 24.78 36.03
N SER A 5 -55.63 25.70 36.98
CA SER A 5 -54.35 26.25 37.37
C SER A 5 -53.45 25.14 37.91
N THR A 6 -52.39 24.80 37.17
CA THR A 6 -51.29 23.99 37.71
C THR A 6 -49.99 24.65 37.28
N TYR A 7 -49.47 25.54 38.12
CA TYR A 7 -48.10 26.05 38.00
C TYR A 7 -47.15 25.01 38.60
N GLY A 8 -46.77 24.03 37.78
CA GLY A 8 -45.75 23.04 38.09
C GLY A 8 -44.81 22.87 36.90
N TYR A 9 -43.54 22.58 37.16
CA TYR A 9 -42.53 22.30 36.14
C TYR A 9 -42.99 21.13 35.25
N GLN A 10 -43.37 21.42 34.01
CA GLN A 10 -43.64 20.41 32.97
C GLN A 10 -42.31 19.84 32.51
N GLY A 11 -41.85 18.82 33.23
CA GLY A 11 -40.55 18.19 33.06
C GLY A 11 -40.30 17.63 31.66
N PHE A 12 -39.02 17.64 31.30
CA PHE A 12 -38.33 16.88 30.25
C PHE A 12 -39.19 16.33 29.10
N LYS A 13 -39.15 17.00 27.96
CA LYS A 13 -39.51 16.40 26.66
C LYS A 13 -38.33 15.57 26.15
N SER A 14 -38.54 14.31 25.77
CA SER A 14 -37.47 13.49 25.18
C SER A 14 -36.93 14.15 23.91
N PHE A 15 -35.66 13.91 23.57
CA PHE A 15 -35.01 14.52 22.40
C PHE A 15 -35.78 14.26 21.09
N ALA A 16 -36.53 13.17 21.01
CA ALA A 16 -37.39 12.84 19.87
C ALA A 16 -38.64 13.74 19.73
N VAL A 17 -39.10 14.37 20.81
CA VAL A 17 -40.30 15.22 20.86
C VAL A 17 -39.94 16.71 20.89
N GLN A 18 -38.66 17.05 21.06
CA GLN A 18 -38.19 18.43 21.02
C GLN A 18 -37.98 18.89 19.57
N HIS A 19 -38.59 20.01 19.19
CA HIS A 19 -38.27 20.67 17.93
C HIS A 19 -36.85 21.25 18.01
N CYS A 20 -36.03 20.97 16.99
CA CYS A 20 -34.66 21.48 16.91
C CYS A 20 -34.68 23.01 16.85
N ALA A 21 -33.91 23.67 17.73
CA ALA A 21 -33.95 25.12 17.89
C ALA A 21 -33.56 25.92 16.63
N THR A 22 -32.83 25.29 15.70
CA THR A 22 -32.45 25.89 14.43
C THR A 22 -32.74 24.94 13.28
N LEU A 23 -33.47 25.43 12.28
CA LEU A 23 -33.62 24.80 10.98
C LEU A 23 -32.57 25.37 10.03
N LYS A 24 -32.09 24.55 9.09
CA LYS A 24 -31.24 25.07 8.02
C LYS A 24 -32.08 26.02 7.14
N PRO A 25 -31.50 27.10 6.59
CA PRO A 25 -32.22 27.97 5.67
C PRO A 25 -32.84 27.16 4.53
N GLY A 26 -34.15 27.26 4.36
CA GLY A 26 -34.91 26.53 3.32
C GLY A 26 -35.48 25.17 3.73
N GLU A 27 -35.23 24.66 4.94
CA GLU A 27 -35.85 23.42 5.44
C GLU A 27 -37.10 23.73 6.29
N THR A 28 -38.19 22.97 6.09
CA THR A 28 -39.37 22.97 6.98
C THR A 28 -39.37 21.72 7.88
N TYR A 29 -40.06 21.80 9.03
CA TYR A 29 -40.16 20.66 9.96
C TYR A 29 -40.81 19.42 9.31
N GLU A 30 -41.77 19.63 8.39
CA GLU A 30 -42.44 18.56 7.65
C GLU A 30 -41.50 17.85 6.67
N GLN A 31 -40.65 18.59 5.96
CA GLN A 31 -39.64 18.03 5.06
C GLN A 31 -38.59 17.22 5.80
N ARG A 32 -38.24 17.61 7.04
CA ARG A 32 -37.25 16.88 7.85
C ARG A 32 -37.81 15.55 8.38
N ALA A 33 -39.09 15.50 8.75
CA ALA A 33 -39.73 14.28 9.25
C ALA A 33 -39.76 13.16 8.18
N THR A 34 -39.96 13.53 6.91
CA THR A 34 -39.99 12.59 5.77
C THR A 34 -38.60 12.23 5.24
N LYS A 35 -37.59 13.09 5.45
CA LYS A 35 -36.20 12.85 5.01
C LYS A 35 -35.58 11.60 5.64
N PHE A 36 -35.95 11.28 6.88
CA PHE A 36 -35.45 10.09 7.59
C PHE A 36 -36.35 8.86 7.42
N SER A 37 -37.62 9.04 7.02
CA SER A 37 -38.49 7.91 6.71
C SER A 37 -38.12 7.25 5.37
N SER A 38 -37.69 8.04 4.37
CA SER A 38 -37.26 7.48 3.07
C SER A 38 -35.95 6.69 3.17
N MET A 39 -35.04 7.07 4.07
CA MET A 39 -33.83 6.28 4.37
C MET A 39 -34.18 4.97 5.07
N GLY A 40 -35.21 4.94 5.92
CA GLY A 40 -35.69 3.72 6.56
C GLY A 40 -36.25 2.69 5.56
N SER A 41 -36.92 3.16 4.49
CA SER A 41 -37.43 2.27 3.43
C SER A 41 -36.35 1.73 2.48
N HIS A 42 -35.20 2.38 2.37
CA HIS A 42 -34.09 1.92 1.50
C HIS A 42 -33.19 0.85 2.12
N ILE A 43 -33.31 0.59 3.43
CA ILE A 43 -32.59 -0.50 4.09
C ILE A 43 -33.23 -1.86 3.75
N ILE A 44 -34.52 -1.87 3.40
CA ILE A 44 -35.28 -3.07 3.03
C ILE A 44 -35.58 -3.03 1.52
N ALA A 45 -34.54 -2.95 0.68
CA ALA A 45 -34.72 -3.20 -0.75
C ALA A 45 -34.86 -4.72 -0.98
N PRO A 46 -35.82 -5.19 -1.81
CA PRO A 46 -35.88 -6.60 -2.19
C PRO A 46 -34.58 -6.99 -2.93
N PRO A 47 -34.04 -8.19 -2.69
CA PRO A 47 -32.71 -8.61 -3.15
C PRO A 47 -32.53 -8.61 -4.68
N THR A 48 -33.62 -8.50 -5.43
CA THR A 48 -33.64 -8.43 -6.90
C THR A 48 -33.21 -7.08 -7.45
N MET A 49 -33.33 -5.98 -6.69
CA MET A 49 -33.01 -4.63 -7.19
C MET A 49 -31.53 -4.23 -7.02
N ASN A 50 -30.77 -4.90 -6.14
CA ASN A 50 -29.38 -4.54 -5.84
C ASN A 50 -28.35 -5.25 -6.75
N ARG A 51 -28.77 -5.97 -7.80
CA ARG A 51 -27.90 -6.91 -8.54
C ARG A 51 -27.99 -6.80 -10.06
N MET A 52 -27.72 -5.61 -10.57
CA MET A 52 -27.39 -5.43 -11.99
C MET A 52 -25.86 -5.32 -12.13
N GLY A 53 -25.16 -6.46 -12.24
CA GLY A 53 -23.69 -6.48 -12.42
C GLY A 53 -23.11 -7.90 -12.62
N LYS A 54 -21.93 -7.99 -13.25
CA LYS A 54 -21.17 -9.26 -13.39
C LYS A 54 -20.30 -9.48 -12.14
N HIS A 55 -20.61 -10.52 -11.37
CA HIS A 55 -20.03 -10.83 -10.06
C HIS A 55 -18.76 -11.71 -10.15
N SER A 56 -17.72 -11.24 -10.85
CA SER A 56 -16.46 -12.00 -11.02
C SER A 56 -15.57 -12.05 -9.76
N HIS A 57 -15.86 -11.25 -8.73
CA HIS A 57 -15.01 -11.07 -7.54
C HIS A 57 -15.70 -11.42 -6.22
N GLU A 58 -16.86 -12.08 -6.25
CA GLU A 58 -17.51 -12.51 -5.01
C GLU A 58 -16.82 -13.73 -4.42
N SER A 59 -16.59 -13.69 -3.11
CA SER A 59 -16.08 -14.86 -2.39
C SER A 59 -17.15 -15.96 -2.34
N VAL A 60 -16.71 -17.22 -2.28
CA VAL A 60 -17.61 -18.37 -2.17
C VAL A 60 -18.51 -18.24 -0.93
N ALA A 61 -17.99 -17.69 0.17
CA ALA A 61 -18.77 -17.40 1.37
C ALA A 61 -19.89 -16.38 1.12
N MET A 62 -19.62 -15.34 0.32
CA MET A 62 -20.65 -14.36 -0.05
C MET A 62 -21.71 -14.95 -0.97
N GLN A 63 -21.35 -15.85 -1.89
CA GLN A 63 -22.34 -16.56 -2.73
C GLN A 63 -23.19 -17.52 -1.90
N ASN A 64 -22.58 -18.26 -0.97
CA ASN A 64 -23.27 -19.22 -0.12
C ASN A 64 -24.22 -18.55 0.88
N GLY A 65 -23.80 -17.43 1.47
CA GLY A 65 -24.64 -16.67 2.41
C GLY A 65 -25.95 -16.17 1.80
N GLN A 66 -26.06 -16.08 0.47
CA GLN A 66 -27.28 -15.67 -0.23
C GLN A 66 -28.35 -16.78 -0.27
N GLN A 67 -27.95 -18.04 -0.09
CA GLN A 67 -28.87 -19.18 -0.08
C GLN A 67 -29.43 -19.46 1.33
N VAL A 68 -28.94 -18.73 2.34
CA VAL A 68 -29.34 -18.91 3.73
C VAL A 68 -30.67 -18.21 3.98
N GLN A 69 -31.72 -19.00 4.19
CA GLN A 69 -33.02 -18.51 4.61
C GLN A 69 -33.11 -18.41 6.13
N PRO A 70 -33.99 -17.55 6.69
CA PRO A 70 -34.21 -17.46 8.13
C PRO A 70 -34.51 -18.82 8.81
N GLU A 71 -35.14 -19.74 8.09
CA GLU A 71 -35.48 -21.10 8.55
C GLU A 71 -34.25 -22.01 8.71
N HIS A 72 -33.12 -21.66 8.08
CA HIS A 72 -31.87 -22.41 8.20
C HIS A 72 -31.10 -22.08 9.49
N TYR A 73 -31.51 -21.03 10.20
CA TYR A 73 -30.94 -20.68 11.49
C TYR A 73 -31.55 -21.55 12.60
N ARG A 74 -30.69 -22.19 13.39
CA ARG A 74 -31.05 -22.93 14.60
C ARG A 74 -30.27 -22.40 15.80
N ILE A 75 -30.66 -22.85 16.99
CA ILE A 75 -29.90 -22.61 18.23
C ILE A 75 -28.44 -22.99 17.94
N PRO A 76 -27.47 -22.08 18.20
CA PRO A 76 -26.08 -22.34 17.85
C PRO A 76 -25.59 -23.66 18.43
N ASP A 77 -24.93 -24.47 17.60
CA ASP A 77 -24.25 -25.67 18.08
C ASP A 77 -23.18 -25.29 19.11
N ARG A 78 -22.64 -26.26 19.85
CA ARG A 78 -21.54 -26.04 20.83
C ARG A 78 -20.30 -25.32 20.25
N ARG A 79 -20.21 -25.20 18.92
CA ARG A 79 -19.16 -24.49 18.18
C ARG A 79 -19.52 -23.04 17.83
N GLY A 80 -20.71 -22.55 18.22
CA GLY A 80 -21.19 -21.20 17.93
C GLY A 80 -21.73 -21.00 16.51
N VAL A 81 -21.91 -22.07 15.73
CA VAL A 81 -22.43 -22.00 14.36
C VAL A 81 -23.95 -22.16 14.41
N SER A 82 -24.67 -21.16 13.91
CA SER A 82 -26.14 -21.11 13.91
C SER A 82 -26.79 -21.57 12.60
N VAL A 83 -26.01 -21.76 11.54
CA VAL A 83 -26.52 -22.09 10.19
C VAL A 83 -26.05 -23.47 9.76
N ASN A 84 -26.98 -24.36 9.45
CA ASN A 84 -26.68 -25.64 8.80
C ASN A 84 -26.54 -25.42 7.28
N GLU A 85 -25.41 -24.89 6.84
CA GLU A 85 -25.11 -24.75 5.41
C GLU A 85 -24.75 -26.11 4.79
N LYS A 86 -25.46 -26.48 3.72
CA LYS A 86 -25.01 -27.59 2.86
C LYS A 86 -23.74 -27.12 2.13
N ARG A 87 -22.65 -27.88 2.26
CA ARG A 87 -21.40 -27.57 1.54
C ARG A 87 -21.68 -27.47 0.03
N PRO A 88 -21.11 -26.47 -0.67
CA PRO A 88 -21.27 -26.36 -2.11
C PRO A 88 -20.70 -27.61 -2.80
N ASP A 89 -21.29 -27.97 -3.94
CA ASP A 89 -20.81 -29.08 -4.76
C ASP A 89 -19.36 -28.82 -5.18
N PHE A 90 -18.56 -29.89 -5.26
CA PHE A 90 -17.13 -29.83 -5.56
C PHE A 90 -16.88 -29.13 -6.89
N LYS A 91 -16.16 -27.99 -6.86
CA LYS A 91 -15.67 -27.29 -8.05
C LYS A 91 -14.19 -27.61 -8.25
N PRO A 92 -13.79 -28.27 -9.35
CA PRO A 92 -12.37 -28.53 -9.60
C PRO A 92 -11.62 -27.21 -9.80
N PHE A 93 -10.42 -27.13 -9.22
CA PHE A 93 -9.53 -26.01 -9.42
C PHE A 93 -8.81 -26.17 -10.77
N THR A 94 -9.16 -25.33 -11.74
CA THR A 94 -8.62 -25.38 -13.12
C THR A 94 -7.57 -24.30 -13.41
N ALA A 95 -7.23 -23.45 -12.42
CA ALA A 95 -6.31 -22.36 -12.65
C ALA A 95 -4.86 -22.87 -12.62
N SER A 96 -4.14 -22.69 -13.71
CA SER A 96 -2.68 -22.86 -13.77
C SER A 96 -2.00 -21.52 -13.53
N THR A 97 -0.78 -21.55 -12.97
CA THR A 97 0.03 -20.34 -12.83
C THR A 97 0.44 -19.81 -14.20
N THR A 98 0.63 -18.49 -14.31
CA THR A 98 1.14 -17.85 -15.54
C THR A 98 2.47 -18.46 -15.97
N TYR A 99 3.34 -18.78 -15.01
CA TYR A 99 4.61 -19.47 -15.27
C TYR A 99 4.44 -20.81 -15.99
N LEU A 100 3.49 -21.64 -15.58
CA LEU A 100 3.24 -22.96 -16.21
C LEU A 100 2.62 -22.84 -17.60
N ILE A 101 1.97 -21.73 -17.92
CA ILE A 101 1.45 -21.45 -19.26
C ILE A 101 2.58 -20.95 -20.17
N ASP A 102 3.42 -20.05 -19.65
CA ASP A 102 4.36 -19.28 -20.47
C ASP A 102 5.71 -19.99 -20.70
N PHE A 103 6.20 -20.80 -19.75
CA PHE A 103 7.57 -21.35 -19.81
C PHE A 103 7.69 -22.74 -20.48
N PRO A 104 6.84 -23.75 -20.17
CA PRO A 104 6.91 -25.06 -20.82
C PRO A 104 6.59 -25.00 -22.33
N ALA A 105 5.73 -24.07 -22.74
CA ALA A 105 5.43 -23.82 -24.14
C ALA A 105 6.65 -23.27 -24.90
N PHE A 106 7.50 -22.47 -24.23
CA PHE A 106 8.60 -21.77 -24.87
C PHE A 106 9.76 -22.70 -25.28
N ASP A 107 10.04 -23.77 -24.52
CA ASP A 107 11.05 -24.76 -24.92
C ASP A 107 10.61 -25.58 -26.14
N GLU A 108 9.32 -25.93 -26.21
CA GLU A 108 8.74 -26.56 -27.40
C GLU A 108 8.74 -25.60 -28.60
N GLU A 109 8.52 -24.31 -28.38
CA GLU A 109 8.64 -23.27 -29.42
C GLU A 109 10.08 -23.12 -29.93
N ARG A 110 11.09 -23.08 -29.05
CA ARG A 110 12.51 -23.06 -29.44
C ARG A 110 12.88 -24.28 -30.28
N LYS A 111 12.45 -25.48 -29.86
CA LYS A 111 12.65 -26.71 -30.66
C LYS A 111 12.02 -26.58 -32.04
N ARG A 112 10.79 -26.06 -32.14
CA ARG A 112 10.12 -25.85 -33.45
C ARG A 112 10.90 -24.89 -34.32
N VAL A 113 11.44 -23.81 -33.78
CA VAL A 113 12.28 -22.85 -34.53
C VAL A 113 13.53 -23.52 -35.10
N LEU A 114 14.18 -24.40 -34.33
CA LEU A 114 15.38 -25.13 -34.74
C LEU A 114 15.11 -26.18 -35.84
N HIS A 115 13.89 -26.71 -35.93
CA HIS A 115 13.51 -27.68 -36.96
C HIS A 115 13.23 -27.03 -38.34
N VAL A 116 13.13 -25.70 -38.41
CA VAL A 116 12.86 -25.00 -39.68
C VAL A 116 14.15 -24.84 -40.47
N SER A 117 14.16 -25.31 -41.71
CA SER A 117 15.32 -25.21 -42.61
C SER A 117 15.57 -23.76 -43.06
N LEU A 118 16.83 -23.44 -43.35
CA LEU A 118 17.24 -22.14 -43.86
C LEU A 118 16.52 -21.76 -45.17
N GLU A 119 16.21 -22.75 -46.01
CA GLU A 119 15.47 -22.57 -47.27
C GLU A 119 14.05 -22.05 -47.05
N ALA A 120 13.40 -22.40 -45.93
CA ALA A 120 12.07 -21.91 -45.61
C ALA A 120 12.10 -20.42 -45.24
N TYR A 121 13.12 -19.99 -44.50
CA TYR A 121 13.36 -18.57 -44.21
C TYR A 121 13.69 -17.77 -45.48
N GLU A 122 14.43 -18.36 -46.42
CA GLU A 122 14.77 -17.72 -47.70
C GLU A 122 13.54 -17.49 -48.56
N LYS A 123 12.70 -18.51 -48.71
CA LYS A 123 11.42 -18.40 -49.42
C LYS A 123 10.55 -17.33 -48.79
N ALA A 124 10.41 -17.32 -47.47
CA ALA A 124 9.62 -16.31 -46.76
C ALA A 124 10.20 -14.89 -46.97
N PHE A 125 11.52 -14.72 -46.84
CA PHE A 125 12.19 -13.43 -47.04
C PHE A 125 11.98 -12.89 -48.46
N MET A 126 12.16 -13.73 -49.47
CA MET A 126 11.97 -13.34 -50.88
C MET A 126 10.50 -13.03 -51.21
N THR A 127 9.54 -13.69 -50.56
CA THR A 127 8.10 -13.38 -50.75
C THR A 127 7.69 -12.03 -50.17
N VAL A 128 8.38 -11.56 -49.11
CA VAL A 128 8.13 -10.23 -48.53
C VAL A 128 8.92 -9.18 -49.28
N ALA A 129 10.19 -9.44 -49.60
CA ALA A 129 11.03 -8.51 -50.35
C ALA A 129 10.50 -8.21 -51.77
N SER A 130 9.82 -9.17 -52.40
CA SER A 130 9.20 -8.99 -53.73
C SER A 130 7.90 -8.18 -53.72
N LYS A 131 7.23 -8.05 -52.57
CA LYS A 131 6.03 -7.22 -52.43
C LYS A 131 6.35 -5.72 -52.44
N ASP A 132 7.49 -5.33 -51.86
CA ASP A 132 7.85 -3.91 -51.71
C ASP A 132 8.90 -3.40 -52.70
N ASN A 133 9.79 -4.25 -53.20
CA ASN A 133 10.83 -3.82 -54.14
C ASN A 133 10.43 -4.10 -55.60
N GLN A 134 9.52 -3.31 -56.15
CA GLN A 134 9.30 -3.28 -57.61
C GLN A 134 10.40 -2.49 -58.37
N GLN A 135 11.37 -1.87 -57.67
CA GLN A 135 12.26 -0.85 -58.26
C GLN A 135 13.77 -0.95 -57.87
N LEU A 136 14.22 -1.98 -57.14
CA LEU A 136 15.63 -2.11 -56.73
C LEU A 136 16.19 -3.51 -57.03
N ASP A 137 17.38 -3.57 -57.63
CA ASP A 137 18.10 -4.80 -58.01
C ASP A 137 18.53 -5.70 -56.82
N THR A 138 18.29 -5.27 -55.57
CA THR A 138 18.61 -6.06 -54.37
C THR A 138 17.39 -6.22 -53.47
N ALA A 139 17.01 -7.48 -53.22
CA ALA A 139 15.93 -7.84 -52.31
C ALA A 139 16.29 -7.41 -50.87
N THR A 140 15.65 -6.35 -50.38
CA THR A 140 15.84 -5.81 -49.03
C THR A 140 14.50 -5.66 -48.32
N ILE A 141 14.46 -5.92 -47.01
CA ILE A 141 13.25 -5.75 -46.18
C ILE A 141 13.47 -4.68 -45.12
N GLN A 142 12.39 -4.12 -44.58
CA GLN A 142 12.45 -3.23 -43.42
C GLN A 142 12.35 -4.01 -42.09
N LEU A 143 12.84 -3.42 -41.00
CA LEU A 143 12.76 -4.03 -39.65
C LEU A 143 11.30 -4.34 -39.23
N SER A 144 10.35 -3.47 -39.60
CA SER A 144 8.91 -3.68 -39.34
C SER A 144 8.34 -4.95 -39.98
N GLN A 145 8.94 -5.39 -41.08
CA GLN A 145 8.47 -6.51 -41.90
C GLN A 145 9.07 -7.85 -41.48
N VAL A 146 10.06 -7.83 -40.58
CA VAL A 146 10.65 -9.06 -40.01
C VAL A 146 9.60 -9.92 -39.33
N GLN A 147 8.60 -9.31 -38.68
CA GLN A 147 7.49 -10.06 -38.09
C GLN A 147 6.69 -10.82 -39.15
N GLU A 148 6.49 -10.27 -40.34
CA GLU A 148 5.76 -10.93 -41.42
C GLU A 148 6.56 -12.07 -42.03
N VAL A 149 7.86 -11.87 -42.25
CA VAL A 149 8.78 -12.92 -42.70
C VAL A 149 8.78 -14.10 -41.73
N LEU A 150 8.89 -13.82 -40.43
CA LEU A 150 8.89 -14.86 -39.39
C LEU A 150 7.54 -15.56 -39.29
N LYS A 151 6.41 -14.85 -39.42
CA LYS A 151 5.09 -15.50 -39.48
C LYS A 151 4.96 -16.45 -40.67
N LEU A 152 5.53 -16.10 -41.82
CA LEU A 152 5.51 -16.94 -43.02
C LEU A 152 6.44 -18.15 -42.91
N ALA A 153 7.62 -18.00 -42.28
CA ALA A 153 8.58 -19.08 -42.13
C ALA A 153 8.27 -20.04 -40.96
N LEU A 154 7.82 -19.51 -39.82
CA LEU A 154 7.64 -20.24 -38.56
C LEU A 154 6.18 -20.58 -38.23
N GLY A 155 5.21 -19.89 -38.85
CA GLY A 155 3.79 -20.08 -38.58
C GLY A 155 3.44 -19.86 -37.11
N VAL A 156 2.96 -20.92 -36.45
CA VAL A 156 2.56 -20.91 -35.03
C VAL A 156 3.76 -20.69 -34.09
N ALA A 157 4.99 -21.01 -34.53
CA ALA A 157 6.20 -20.78 -33.75
C ALA A 157 6.70 -19.32 -33.81
N ALA A 158 6.05 -18.43 -34.58
CA ALA A 158 6.35 -17.00 -34.64
C ALA A 158 5.81 -16.24 -33.42
N VAL A 159 6.10 -16.73 -32.21
CA VAL A 159 5.69 -16.12 -30.95
C VAL A 159 6.44 -14.81 -30.74
N ARG A 160 5.77 -13.84 -30.10
CA ARG A 160 6.30 -12.49 -29.87
C ARG A 160 7.75 -12.49 -29.35
N ARG A 161 8.06 -13.36 -28.39
CA ARG A 161 9.38 -13.48 -27.79
C ARG A 161 10.45 -13.91 -28.80
N VAL A 162 10.14 -14.84 -29.70
CA VAL A 162 11.05 -15.24 -30.79
C VAL A 162 11.31 -14.06 -31.72
N VAL A 163 10.26 -13.35 -32.13
CA VAL A 163 10.36 -12.16 -33.00
C VAL A 163 11.21 -11.06 -32.35
N GLU A 164 11.08 -10.84 -31.05
CA GLU A 164 11.89 -9.88 -30.30
C GLU A 164 13.38 -10.24 -30.31
N VAL A 165 13.76 -11.52 -30.25
CA VAL A 165 15.17 -11.93 -30.37
C VAL A 165 15.73 -11.60 -31.76
N PHE A 166 14.99 -11.92 -32.83
CA PHE A 166 15.38 -11.56 -34.20
C PHE A 166 15.53 -10.04 -34.37
N ASN A 167 14.54 -9.27 -33.91
CA ASN A 167 14.58 -7.81 -33.97
C ASN A 167 15.77 -7.26 -33.17
N SER A 168 16.05 -7.80 -31.98
CA SER A 168 17.17 -7.33 -31.15
C SER A 168 18.54 -7.53 -31.81
N TYR A 169 18.70 -8.61 -32.59
CA TYR A 169 19.94 -8.88 -33.32
C TYR A 169 20.06 -7.99 -34.55
N LEU A 170 18.95 -7.83 -35.29
CA LEU A 170 18.90 -7.03 -36.53
C LEU A 170 18.98 -5.53 -36.26
N ASP A 171 18.42 -5.03 -35.16
CA ASP A 171 18.48 -3.62 -34.75
C ASP A 171 19.93 -3.22 -34.39
N ARG A 172 20.65 -4.06 -33.62
CA ARG A 172 22.05 -3.80 -33.24
C ARG A 172 23.04 -3.83 -34.41
N ARG A 173 22.70 -4.49 -35.52
CA ARG A 173 23.58 -4.67 -36.69
C ARG A 173 23.00 -4.06 -37.97
N GLY A 174 21.83 -3.44 -37.88
CA GLY A 174 21.13 -2.83 -39.00
C GLY A 174 21.92 -1.66 -39.56
N SER A 175 22.11 -1.66 -40.88
CA SER A 175 22.76 -0.56 -41.59
C SER A 175 21.92 0.72 -41.54
N VAL A 176 22.55 1.84 -41.89
CA VAL A 176 22.17 3.27 -41.75
C VAL A 176 20.77 3.67 -42.27
N ARG A 177 19.93 2.75 -42.78
CA ARG A 177 18.60 3.05 -43.37
C ARG A 177 17.53 1.97 -43.16
N ASP A 178 17.56 1.19 -42.08
CA ASP A 178 16.56 0.13 -41.76
C ASP A 178 16.38 -0.95 -42.84
N ARG A 179 17.30 -1.05 -43.81
CA ARG A 179 17.25 -2.02 -44.90
C ARG A 179 18.08 -3.24 -44.54
N ILE A 180 17.39 -4.37 -44.39
CA ILE A 180 17.99 -5.66 -44.06
C ILE A 180 18.14 -6.45 -45.35
N SER A 181 19.38 -6.82 -45.67
CA SER A 181 19.70 -7.72 -46.78
C SER A 181 19.62 -9.18 -46.36
N TRP A 182 19.43 -10.08 -47.33
CA TRP A 182 19.40 -11.52 -47.07
C TRP A 182 20.64 -12.04 -46.30
N PRO A 183 21.89 -11.65 -46.63
CA PRO A 183 23.06 -12.10 -45.88
C PRO A 183 23.07 -11.68 -44.40
N LEU A 184 22.48 -10.52 -44.08
CA LEU A 184 22.35 -10.07 -42.69
C LEU A 184 21.26 -10.86 -41.96
N PHE A 185 20.16 -11.16 -42.65
CA PHE A 185 19.06 -11.97 -42.12
C PHE A 185 19.47 -13.43 -41.89
N SER A 186 20.24 -14.03 -42.80
CA SER A 186 20.74 -15.40 -42.63
C SER A 186 21.68 -15.52 -41.42
N GLN A 187 22.53 -14.52 -41.19
CA GLN A 187 23.34 -14.43 -39.96
C GLN A 187 22.47 -14.31 -38.70
N ALA A 188 21.32 -13.62 -38.78
CA ALA A 188 20.38 -13.54 -37.67
C ALA A 188 19.75 -14.90 -37.39
N VAL A 189 19.35 -15.65 -38.42
CA VAL A 189 18.83 -17.03 -38.28
C VAL A 189 19.87 -17.93 -37.63
N GLU A 190 21.12 -17.88 -38.08
CA GLU A 190 22.21 -18.69 -37.49
C GLU A 190 22.49 -18.31 -36.02
N HIS A 191 22.49 -17.01 -35.70
CA HIS A 191 22.68 -16.53 -34.34
C HIS A 191 21.54 -16.97 -33.42
N VAL A 192 20.29 -16.84 -33.87
CA VAL A 192 19.12 -17.25 -33.10
C VAL A 192 19.11 -18.77 -32.90
N GLY A 193 19.49 -19.55 -33.92
CA GLY A 193 19.67 -21.00 -33.81
C GLY A 193 20.68 -21.36 -32.73
N LYS A 194 21.90 -20.82 -32.80
CA LYS A 194 22.95 -21.02 -31.78
C LYS A 194 22.51 -20.64 -30.38
N LEU A 195 21.78 -19.53 -30.25
CA LEU A 195 21.26 -19.06 -28.96
C LEU A 195 20.24 -20.05 -28.40
N PHE A 196 19.28 -20.50 -29.21
CA PHE A 196 18.26 -21.45 -28.77
C PHE A 196 18.83 -22.84 -28.48
N ASP A 197 19.79 -23.33 -29.28
CA ASP A 197 20.53 -24.56 -28.97
C ASP A 197 21.24 -24.46 -27.61
N HIS A 198 21.98 -23.37 -27.38
CA HIS A 198 22.68 -23.14 -26.12
C HIS A 198 21.70 -23.03 -24.93
N GLU A 199 20.55 -22.39 -25.08
CA GLU A 199 19.54 -22.28 -24.02
C GLU A 199 18.83 -23.60 -23.72
N LEU A 200 18.57 -24.42 -24.74
CA LEU A 200 18.00 -25.77 -24.59
C LEU A 200 18.99 -26.77 -23.99
N ASP A 201 20.29 -26.60 -24.23
CA ASP A 201 21.31 -27.44 -23.61
C ASP A 201 21.64 -26.97 -22.19
N ARG A 202 21.61 -25.66 -21.93
CA ARG A 202 21.76 -25.11 -20.57
C ARG A 202 20.65 -25.58 -19.63
N SER A 203 19.43 -25.82 -20.13
CA SER A 203 18.35 -26.38 -19.30
C SER A 203 18.62 -27.83 -18.87
N LYS A 204 19.36 -28.60 -19.68
CA LYS A 204 19.83 -29.96 -19.33
C LYS A 204 21.07 -29.96 -18.45
N SER A 205 21.93 -28.93 -18.58
CA SER A 205 23.20 -28.81 -17.86
C SER A 205 23.15 -27.89 -16.64
N ALA A 206 21.97 -27.50 -16.15
CA ALA A 206 21.80 -26.62 -14.99
C ALA A 206 22.12 -27.32 -13.65
N GLY A 207 23.26 -28.00 -13.60
CA GLY A 207 24.06 -28.15 -12.40
C GLY A 207 25.16 -27.09 -12.41
N TYR A 208 25.06 -26.14 -11.48
CA TYR A 208 26.21 -25.47 -10.87
C TYR A 208 26.90 -24.30 -11.66
N TRP A 209 26.61 -23.07 -11.20
CA TRP A 209 27.42 -21.81 -11.19
C TRP A 209 27.68 -21.07 -12.50
N GLY A 210 26.77 -20.16 -12.81
CA GLY A 210 27.04 -19.02 -13.68
C GLY A 210 26.07 -17.87 -13.39
N THR A 211 26.56 -16.87 -12.66
CA THR A 211 26.03 -15.48 -12.61
C THR A 211 24.50 -15.33 -12.57
N GLY A 212 23.82 -16.17 -11.79
CA GLY A 212 22.48 -15.87 -11.34
C GLY A 212 22.58 -14.69 -10.37
N THR A 213 22.08 -13.53 -10.78
CA THR A 213 21.63 -12.50 -9.84
C THR A 213 20.78 -13.21 -8.77
N PHE A 214 20.78 -12.68 -7.54
CA PHE A 214 20.15 -13.26 -6.33
C PHE A 214 18.69 -13.77 -6.48
N ALA A 215 18.04 -13.63 -7.63
CA ALA A 215 16.69 -14.04 -7.96
C ALA A 215 16.45 -15.56 -8.08
N GLU A 216 17.49 -16.39 -8.31
CA GLU A 216 17.31 -17.85 -8.49
C GLU A 216 17.83 -18.72 -7.33
N LYS A 217 18.43 -18.12 -6.30
CA LYS A 217 18.80 -18.88 -5.09
C LYS A 217 17.55 -19.07 -4.23
N GLN A 218 16.95 -20.24 -4.37
CA GLN A 218 15.84 -20.75 -3.57
C GLN A 218 14.59 -19.84 -3.66
N LEU A 219 13.66 -20.22 -4.53
CA LEU A 219 12.25 -20.02 -4.19
C LEU A 219 12.06 -20.69 -2.84
N ASN A 220 12.06 -19.91 -1.76
CA ASN A 220 11.74 -20.43 -0.43
C ASN A 220 10.32 -21.00 -0.56
N GLU A 221 10.23 -22.33 -0.64
CA GLU A 221 8.97 -23.08 -0.82
C GLU A 221 7.95 -22.72 0.28
N TYR A 222 8.45 -22.23 1.41
CA TYR A 222 7.67 -21.66 2.48
C TYR A 222 8.17 -20.23 2.76
N LEU A 223 7.35 -19.25 2.42
CA LEU A 223 7.40 -17.93 3.03
C LEU A 223 6.99 -18.07 4.50
N VAL A 224 7.43 -17.13 5.36
CA VAL A 224 7.13 -17.08 6.81
C VAL A 224 5.72 -17.61 7.09
N HIS A 225 5.63 -18.74 7.80
CA HIS A 225 4.35 -19.37 8.12
C HIS A 225 3.46 -18.37 8.84
N SER A 226 2.22 -18.21 8.40
CA SER A 226 1.24 -17.43 9.13
C SER A 226 1.01 -18.08 10.49
N SER A 227 1.31 -17.36 11.57
CA SER A 227 0.91 -17.80 12.89
C SER A 227 -0.61 -17.78 12.98
N THR A 228 -1.19 -18.81 13.59
CA THR A 228 -2.63 -18.83 13.84
C THR A 228 -2.94 -17.72 14.84
N PRO A 229 -3.80 -16.74 14.50
CA PRO A 229 -4.14 -15.68 15.45
C PRO A 229 -4.83 -16.28 16.67
N ALA A 230 -4.56 -15.70 17.84
CA ALA A 230 -5.24 -16.10 19.06
C ALA A 230 -6.75 -15.85 18.92
N SER A 231 -7.55 -16.75 19.49
CA SER A 231 -8.99 -16.53 19.58
C SER A 231 -9.29 -15.32 20.47
N SER A 232 -10.44 -14.65 20.25
CA SER A 232 -10.88 -13.56 21.11
C SER A 232 -10.92 -13.95 22.59
N HIS A 233 -11.34 -15.19 22.89
CA HIS A 233 -11.32 -15.73 24.25
C HIS A 233 -9.91 -15.79 24.83
N GLN A 234 -8.92 -16.22 24.06
CA GLN A 234 -7.53 -16.29 24.53
C GLN A 234 -6.94 -14.90 24.79
N ILE A 235 -7.25 -13.93 23.93
CA ILE A 235 -6.82 -12.53 24.11
C ILE A 235 -7.46 -11.96 25.39
N ASP A 236 -8.78 -12.10 25.52
CA ASP A 236 -9.52 -11.45 26.60
C ASP A 236 -9.32 -12.13 27.96
N PHE A 237 -9.41 -13.46 28.02
CA PHE A 237 -9.46 -14.23 29.27
C PHE A 237 -8.19 -15.03 29.55
N GLY A 238 -7.31 -15.17 28.56
CA GLY A 238 -6.07 -15.91 28.68
C GLY A 238 -6.15 -17.30 28.05
N SER A 239 -4.97 -17.88 27.86
CA SER A 239 -4.77 -19.22 27.34
C SER A 239 -4.88 -20.28 28.45
N TYR A 240 -4.96 -21.56 28.05
CA TYR A 240 -5.01 -22.66 29.02
C TYR A 240 -3.73 -22.68 29.87
N GLY A 241 -3.88 -22.60 31.19
CA GLY A 241 -2.77 -22.57 32.14
C GLY A 241 -2.25 -21.16 32.46
N GLU A 242 -2.81 -20.11 31.86
CA GLU A 242 -2.45 -18.72 32.16
C GLU A 242 -3.13 -18.22 33.43
N ASN A 243 -2.37 -17.60 34.32
CA ASN A 243 -2.89 -17.05 35.57
C ASN A 243 -3.35 -15.60 35.36
N VAL A 244 -4.67 -15.39 35.28
CA VAL A 244 -5.28 -14.06 35.04
C VAL A 244 -4.88 -13.03 36.11
N ARG A 245 -4.53 -13.47 37.33
CA ARG A 245 -4.09 -12.60 38.43
C ARG A 245 -2.68 -12.03 38.24
N GLU A 246 -1.87 -12.64 37.39
CA GLU A 246 -0.50 -12.20 37.12
C GLU A 246 -0.43 -11.11 36.04
N ARG A 247 -1.57 -10.73 35.46
CA ARG A 247 -1.62 -9.67 34.45
C ARG A 247 -1.13 -8.35 35.04
N PRO A 248 -0.10 -7.72 34.44
CA PRO A 248 0.51 -6.54 35.01
C PRO A 248 -0.49 -5.38 35.05
N TYR A 249 -0.42 -4.60 36.12
CA TYR A 249 -1.12 -3.33 36.20
C TYR A 249 -0.48 -2.36 35.18
N MET A 250 -1.25 -1.96 34.18
CA MET A 250 -0.83 -0.93 33.25
C MET A 250 -0.93 0.43 33.93
N ARG A 251 0.22 1.03 34.20
CA ARG A 251 0.37 2.38 34.79
C ARG A 251 -0.51 3.45 34.12
N LYS A 252 -0.86 3.28 32.85
CA LYS A 252 -1.69 4.18 32.03
C LYS A 252 -3.22 3.97 32.17
N ARG A 253 -3.69 2.79 32.61
CA ARG A 253 -5.10 2.36 32.49
C ARG A 253 -5.70 1.67 33.70
N GLY A 254 -4.92 1.25 34.69
CA GLY A 254 -5.41 0.27 35.66
C GLY A 254 -4.91 -1.14 35.35
N MET A 255 -5.81 -2.13 35.43
CA MET A 255 -5.53 -3.49 34.95
C MET A 255 -5.28 -3.49 33.44
N ALA A 256 -4.37 -4.36 32.95
CA ALA A 256 -4.20 -4.56 31.51
C ALA A 256 -5.56 -4.83 30.84
N SER A 257 -5.97 -3.95 29.93
CA SER A 257 -7.26 -4.02 29.26
C SER A 257 -7.29 -5.26 28.38
N THR A 258 -8.33 -6.08 28.49
CA THR A 258 -8.48 -7.30 27.68
C THR A 258 -8.58 -7.01 26.17
N THR A 259 -8.94 -5.76 25.82
CA THR A 259 -9.15 -5.24 24.46
C THR A 259 -8.07 -4.24 23.99
N THR A 260 -6.80 -4.42 24.35
CA THR A 260 -5.73 -3.47 23.95
C THR A 260 -5.59 -3.32 22.43
N ASP A 261 -5.78 -4.41 21.70
CA ASP A 261 -5.79 -4.49 20.24
C ASP A 261 -6.84 -3.57 19.59
N LEU A 262 -8.05 -3.51 20.14
CA LEU A 262 -9.15 -2.69 19.61
C LEU A 262 -9.00 -1.20 19.92
N ASN A 263 -8.22 -0.86 20.95
CA ASN A 263 -8.04 0.52 21.37
C ASN A 263 -6.77 1.16 20.77
N ALA A 264 -6.09 0.48 19.84
CA ALA A 264 -4.92 0.99 19.15
C ALA A 264 -5.28 2.29 18.41
N GLY A 265 -4.49 3.36 18.62
CA GLY A 265 -4.75 4.68 18.05
C GLY A 265 -5.72 5.59 18.84
N THR A 266 -6.15 5.20 20.04
CA THR A 266 -6.96 6.06 20.93
C THR A 266 -6.12 6.63 22.07
N SER A 267 -6.60 7.73 22.68
CA SER A 267 -5.95 8.33 23.87
C SER A 267 -5.89 7.39 25.07
N ARG A 268 -6.64 6.28 25.02
CA ARG A 268 -6.64 5.27 26.05
C ARG A 268 -5.30 4.50 26.04
N MET A 269 -4.62 4.32 24.90
CA MET A 269 -3.31 3.62 24.82
C MET A 269 -2.09 4.55 25.04
N THR A 270 -2.28 5.86 24.95
CA THR A 270 -1.23 6.87 25.08
C THR A 270 -1.33 7.61 26.42
N ASN A 271 -0.41 8.52 26.74
CA ASN A 271 -0.51 9.36 27.95
C ASN A 271 -1.30 10.66 27.70
N GLN A 272 -2.01 10.74 26.57
CA GLN A 272 -2.79 11.91 26.22
C GLN A 272 -4.06 11.98 27.07
N ILE A 273 -4.52 13.20 27.34
CA ILE A 273 -5.75 13.41 28.11
C ILE A 273 -6.96 12.78 27.40
N PRO A 274 -7.94 12.24 28.14
CA PRO A 274 -9.21 11.85 27.55
C PRO A 274 -9.86 13.02 26.80
N GLY A 275 -10.35 12.77 25.59
CA GLY A 275 -10.91 13.81 24.73
C GLY A 275 -9.89 14.55 23.85
N TYR A 276 -8.61 14.18 23.90
CA TYR A 276 -7.63 14.64 22.92
C TYR A 276 -8.08 14.30 21.49
N ALA A 277 -8.17 15.33 20.64
CA ALA A 277 -8.69 15.24 19.27
C ALA A 277 -7.59 15.29 18.20
N GLY A 278 -6.31 15.32 18.60
CA GLY A 278 -5.19 15.28 17.67
C GLY A 278 -4.91 13.87 17.16
N PHE A 279 -4.07 13.78 16.14
CA PHE A 279 -3.67 12.50 15.55
C PHE A 279 -2.81 11.68 16.51
N LEU A 280 -3.10 10.38 16.63
CA LEU A 280 -2.34 9.43 17.42
C LEU A 280 -1.80 8.31 16.51
N PRO A 281 -0.49 8.29 16.21
CA PRO A 281 0.06 7.22 15.38
C PRO A 281 0.00 5.88 16.13
N SER A 282 -0.53 4.88 15.45
CA SER A 282 -0.62 3.50 15.92
C SER A 282 0.26 2.63 15.02
N THR A 283 1.56 2.57 15.33
CA THR A 283 2.55 1.80 14.57
C THR A 283 3.55 1.16 15.50
N ASP A 284 3.91 -0.09 15.24
CA ASP A 284 4.96 -0.80 15.97
C ASP A 284 6.32 -0.71 15.27
N HIS A 285 6.37 -0.12 14.07
CA HIS A 285 7.55 -0.11 13.21
C HIS A 285 8.44 1.12 13.38
N SER A 286 7.95 2.19 14.02
CA SER A 286 8.70 3.43 14.22
C SER A 286 8.72 3.84 15.69
N ALA A 287 9.90 3.75 16.31
CA ALA A 287 10.10 4.12 17.70
C ALA A 287 9.81 5.61 17.95
N GLU A 288 10.16 6.49 17.01
CA GLU A 288 9.91 7.93 17.12
C GLU A 288 8.42 8.25 17.11
N ALA A 289 7.65 7.61 16.22
CA ALA A 289 6.20 7.79 16.16
C ALA A 289 5.53 7.31 17.45
N VAL A 290 6.00 6.18 18.01
CA VAL A 290 5.51 5.67 19.30
C VAL A 290 5.83 6.64 20.44
N ALA A 291 7.03 7.22 20.47
CA ALA A 291 7.41 8.21 21.47
C ALA A 291 6.54 9.47 21.39
N GLN A 292 6.28 9.98 20.18
CA GLN A 292 5.41 11.14 19.96
C GLN A 292 3.95 10.85 20.35
N ALA A 293 3.41 9.68 19.98
CA ALA A 293 2.05 9.29 20.33
C ALA A 293 1.84 9.25 21.85
N ASN A 294 2.81 8.67 22.56
CA ASN A 294 2.75 8.57 24.02
C ASN A 294 2.86 9.93 24.71
N GLY A 295 3.39 10.94 24.05
CA GLY A 295 3.65 12.25 24.64
C GLY A 295 4.81 12.20 25.64
N PRO A 296 5.32 13.37 26.06
CA PRO A 296 6.41 13.43 27.04
C PRO A 296 5.96 12.86 28.40
N GLU A 297 6.82 12.07 29.06
CA GLU A 297 6.57 11.60 30.43
C GLU A 297 6.63 12.74 31.46
N GLU A 298 7.40 13.80 31.17
CA GLU A 298 7.57 14.95 32.05
C GLU A 298 6.78 16.17 31.57
N THR A 299 5.96 16.73 32.45
CA THR A 299 5.15 17.95 32.22
C THR A 299 5.97 19.18 31.81
N LYS A 300 7.26 19.25 32.17
CA LYS A 300 8.16 20.35 31.78
C LYS A 300 8.37 20.43 30.26
N ALA A 301 8.24 19.32 29.53
CA ALA A 301 8.38 19.29 28.08
C ALA A 301 7.10 19.74 27.33
N LEU A 302 5.95 19.85 28.01
CA LEU A 302 4.69 20.32 27.41
C LEU A 302 4.64 21.85 27.23
N HIS A 303 5.53 22.59 27.91
CA HIS A 303 5.68 24.03 27.75
C HIS A 303 7.05 24.37 27.17
N PRO A 304 7.28 24.12 25.87
CA PRO A 304 8.54 24.44 25.20
C PRO A 304 8.57 25.92 24.78
N THR A 305 8.07 26.84 25.61
CA THR A 305 8.54 28.22 25.50
C THR A 305 9.87 28.25 26.24
N PRO A 306 11.02 28.05 25.57
CA PRO A 306 12.28 28.22 26.26
C PRO A 306 12.29 29.66 26.78
N GLN A 307 12.63 29.84 28.05
CA GLN A 307 12.65 31.15 28.71
C GLN A 307 13.52 32.18 27.97
N THR A 308 14.36 31.72 27.04
CA THR A 308 15.25 32.49 26.18
C THR A 308 14.62 32.99 24.86
N ALA A 309 13.53 32.41 24.37
CA ALA A 309 12.92 32.84 23.09
C ALA A 309 12.21 34.19 23.20
N LEU A 310 11.72 34.53 24.40
CA LEU A 310 11.15 35.83 24.68
C LEU A 310 12.19 36.69 25.41
N ARG A 311 12.78 37.64 24.68
CA ARG A 311 13.70 38.70 25.17
C ARG A 311 13.19 39.56 26.34
N LEU A 312 11.98 39.26 26.82
CA LEU A 312 11.24 39.99 27.84
C LEU A 312 11.73 39.66 29.25
N PHE A 313 12.32 38.49 29.49
CA PHE A 313 12.55 38.00 30.86
C PHE A 313 14.00 38.03 31.32
N TYR A 314 14.98 37.95 30.41
CA TYR A 314 16.41 37.95 30.75
C TYR A 314 17.17 38.86 29.79
N SER A 315 17.55 40.05 30.27
CA SER A 315 18.58 40.85 29.62
C SER A 315 19.86 40.76 30.45
N ASP A 316 20.94 40.31 29.84
CA ASP A 316 22.27 40.31 30.47
C ASP A 316 22.76 41.74 30.78
N ASN A 317 22.20 42.72 30.08
CA ASN A 317 22.48 44.12 30.32
C ASN A 317 21.68 44.63 31.52
N ILE A 318 22.34 45.46 32.32
CA ILE A 318 21.73 46.16 33.47
C ILE A 318 20.55 47.02 32.96
N PRO A 319 19.41 47.05 33.68
CA PRO A 319 18.31 47.96 33.38
C PRO A 319 18.79 49.41 33.22
N GLY A 320 18.39 50.07 32.14
CA GLY A 320 18.80 51.45 31.84
C GLY A 320 19.98 51.56 30.86
N TYR A 321 20.67 50.47 30.53
CA TYR A 321 21.62 50.47 29.42
C TYR A 321 20.90 50.66 28.07
N THR A 322 21.23 51.72 27.34
CA THR A 322 20.60 52.10 26.07
C THR A 322 21.43 51.77 24.83
N GLY A 323 22.54 51.05 24.99
CA GLY A 323 23.41 50.65 23.88
C GLY A 323 22.85 49.51 23.03
N HIS A 324 23.67 49.00 22.10
CA HIS A 324 23.22 47.99 21.15
C HIS A 324 22.80 46.69 21.86
N LYS A 325 21.54 46.28 21.65
CA LYS A 325 21.03 44.97 22.05
C LYS A 325 21.01 44.08 20.80
N PRO A 326 21.87 43.05 20.70
CA PRO A 326 21.91 42.20 19.50
C PRO A 326 20.55 41.53 19.33
N VAL A 327 19.96 41.66 18.13
CA VAL A 327 18.61 41.15 17.81
C VAL A 327 18.65 39.72 17.25
N ASP A 328 19.73 39.36 16.57
CA ASP A 328 19.93 38.04 15.99
C ASP A 328 20.90 37.20 16.83
N CYS A 329 20.73 35.88 16.83
CA CYS A 329 21.61 34.95 17.53
C CYS A 329 23.07 35.04 17.03
N VAL A 330 23.27 35.37 15.76
CA VAL A 330 24.62 35.53 15.15
C VAL A 330 25.40 36.68 15.77
N ASN A 331 24.69 37.71 16.26
CA ASN A 331 25.31 38.92 16.84
C ASN A 331 25.42 38.82 18.37
N TYR A 332 24.88 37.77 18.98
CA TYR A 332 24.94 37.58 20.43
C TYR A 332 26.29 37.00 20.83
N ARG A 333 27.06 37.76 21.63
CA ARG A 333 28.40 37.37 22.11
C ARG A 333 28.45 37.16 23.63
N GLY A 334 27.30 36.99 24.27
CA GLY A 334 27.17 36.92 25.73
C GLY A 334 26.94 38.29 26.37
N GLU A 335 27.21 38.38 27.67
CA GLU A 335 27.00 39.59 28.48
C GLU A 335 27.81 40.78 27.97
N CYS A 336 27.21 41.98 27.99
CA CYS A 336 27.92 43.19 27.56
C CYS A 336 28.91 43.63 28.64
N LEU A 337 30.20 43.45 28.37
CA LEU A 337 31.31 43.89 29.24
C LEU A 337 31.63 45.39 29.08
N ALA A 338 30.61 46.23 28.94
CA ALA A 338 30.80 47.67 28.77
C ALA A 338 31.44 48.27 30.04
N GLY A 339 32.58 48.95 29.87
CA GLY A 339 33.29 49.62 30.96
C GLY A 339 34.41 48.81 31.61
N SER A 340 34.64 47.55 31.21
CA SER A 340 35.82 46.75 31.61
C SER A 340 36.83 46.57 30.47
N ASP A 341 36.67 47.32 29.37
CA ASP A 341 37.59 47.28 28.23
C ASP A 341 38.84 48.12 28.55
N LEU A 342 40.00 47.47 28.48
CA LEU A 342 41.32 48.07 28.68
C LEU A 342 41.64 49.15 27.62
N GLY A 343 40.91 49.16 26.50
CA GLY A 343 40.99 50.23 25.50
C GLY A 343 40.42 51.58 25.97
N THR A 344 39.71 51.61 27.11
CA THR A 344 39.16 52.83 27.70
C THR A 344 39.87 53.17 29.01
N THR A 345 40.10 54.46 29.29
CA THR A 345 40.74 54.91 30.54
C THR A 345 39.93 54.52 31.79
N THR A 346 38.60 54.45 31.65
CA THR A 346 37.69 53.99 32.70
C THR A 346 37.76 52.49 32.93
N GLY A 347 37.98 51.68 31.87
CA GLY A 347 38.14 50.24 32.01
C GLY A 347 39.53 49.83 32.49
N ASP A 348 40.59 50.53 32.07
CA ASP A 348 41.96 50.27 32.52
C ASP A 348 42.17 50.55 34.02
N SER A 349 41.45 51.53 34.56
CA SER A 349 41.43 51.81 36.00
C SER A 349 40.63 50.78 36.82
N TYR A 350 39.75 50.00 36.17
CA TYR A 350 38.93 48.98 36.80
C TYR A 350 39.67 47.63 36.87
N LYS A 351 40.65 47.53 37.78
CA LYS A 351 41.32 46.25 38.05
C LYS A 351 40.47 45.43 39.02
N THR A 352 39.95 44.29 38.56
CA THR A 352 39.31 43.32 39.44
C THR A 352 40.36 42.77 40.40
N ASN A 353 40.24 43.11 41.70
CA ASN A 353 41.04 42.46 42.73
C ASN A 353 40.75 40.95 42.67
N LYS A 354 41.78 40.15 42.43
CA LYS A 354 41.71 38.69 42.42
C LYS A 354 41.41 38.14 43.81
#